data_AF-A0A351RD21-F1
#
_entry.id   AF-A0A351RD21-F1
#
_cell.length_a   1.000
_cell.length_b   1.000
_cell.length_c   1.000
_cell.angle_alpha   90.00
_cell.angle_beta   90.00
_cell.angle_gamma   90.00
#
_symmetry.space_group_name_H-M   'P 1'
#
loop_
_entity.id
_entity.type
_entity.pdbx_description
1 polymer ?
#
loop_
_entity_poly.entity_id
_entity_poly.type
_entity_poly.pdbx_seq_one_letter_code
_entity_poly.pdbx_strand_id
1 'polypeptide(L)'
;MKYLTNALTGSAGTQVYKFVNSIYTSSMNAEEMGLHNLPVVSGFVKENTIDSYRNVYNSQHKEAKDIYDKFKKYEKLGDDEATDKFTSKHQPTLDFYDETKSIIKEVKDLRDKQDEARVEGDKALVKELEAEEKQLLIEYSYQYNQRQ
;
A
#
# COMPACT_ATOMS: atom_id res chain seq x y z
N MET A 1 -53.46 7.81 4.92
CA MET A 1 -53.61 6.52 5.63
C MET A 1 -52.30 5.74 5.50
N LYS A 2 -51.76 5.33 6.65
CA LYS A 2 -50.69 4.34 6.90
C LYS A 2 -49.22 4.70 6.63
N TYR A 3 -48.56 4.94 7.77
CA TYR A 3 -47.15 4.81 8.12
C TYR A 3 -46.50 3.51 7.62
N LEU A 4 -45.21 3.58 7.31
CA LEU A 4 -44.19 2.61 7.76
C LEU A 4 -42.81 3.28 7.75
N THR A 5 -42.33 3.60 8.94
CA THR A 5 -40.94 3.88 9.32
C THR A 5 -40.23 2.55 9.63
N ASN A 6 -38.94 2.45 9.22
CA ASN A 6 -37.78 1.87 9.92
C ASN A 6 -36.74 1.43 8.87
N ALA A 7 -35.72 2.23 8.61
CA ALA A 7 -34.44 2.27 9.33
C ALA A 7 -33.46 1.17 8.86
N LEU A 8 -32.56 1.55 7.96
CA LEU A 8 -31.16 1.13 7.95
C LEU A 8 -30.32 2.33 7.47
N THR A 9 -29.90 3.11 8.45
CA THR A 9 -28.91 4.18 8.35
C THR A 9 -27.54 3.60 8.03
N GLY A 10 -26.83 4.19 7.07
CA GLY A 10 -25.45 3.79 6.75
C GLY A 10 -24.84 4.43 5.50
N SER A 11 -24.72 5.76 5.48
CA SER A 11 -23.76 6.55 4.70
C SER A 11 -23.65 6.31 3.17
N ALA A 12 -24.54 6.94 2.39
CA ALA A 12 -24.44 7.08 0.94
C ALA A 12 -23.52 8.26 0.48
N GLY A 13 -22.67 8.80 1.37
CA GLY A 13 -21.76 9.91 1.08
C GLY A 13 -20.30 9.53 0.77
N THR A 14 -19.88 8.30 1.07
CA THR A 14 -18.47 7.86 0.95
C THR A 14 -18.18 7.04 -0.31
N GLN A 15 -19.22 6.70 -1.09
CA GLN A 15 -19.10 5.85 -2.29
C GLN A 15 -18.93 6.62 -3.62
N VAL A 16 -19.00 7.97 -3.61
CA VAL A 16 -18.98 8.76 -4.86
C VAL A 16 -17.57 9.27 -5.25
N TYR A 17 -16.61 9.39 -4.34
CA TYR A 17 -15.30 10.01 -4.67
C TYR A 17 -14.17 9.05 -5.09
N LYS A 18 -14.21 7.75 -4.74
CA LYS A 18 -13.20 6.77 -5.21
C LYS A 18 -13.46 6.22 -6.63
N PHE A 19 -14.60 6.59 -7.24
CA PHE A 19 -15.00 6.23 -8.62
C PHE A 19 -14.36 7.15 -9.69
N VAL A 20 -13.86 8.34 -9.34
CA VAL A 20 -13.61 9.43 -10.32
C VAL A 20 -12.22 9.40 -10.98
N ASN A 21 -11.34 8.47 -10.65
CA ASN A 21 -10.25 8.15 -11.60
C ASN A 21 -10.34 6.73 -12.15
N SER A 22 -11.47 6.05 -11.94
CA SER A 22 -11.86 5.04 -12.92
C SER A 22 -12.09 5.77 -14.24
N ILE A 23 -11.88 5.06 -15.35
CA ILE A 23 -12.37 5.47 -16.65
C ILE A 23 -11.38 6.42 -17.34
N TYR A 24 -11.61 7.71 -17.49
CA TYR A 24 -11.36 8.25 -18.82
C TYR A 24 -10.72 9.63 -18.75
N THR A 25 -9.63 9.77 -19.47
CA THR A 25 -9.87 10.26 -20.84
C THR A 25 -9.03 9.39 -21.72
N SER A 26 -9.71 8.49 -22.43
CA SER A 26 -9.51 8.33 -23.87
C SER A 26 -8.03 8.41 -24.25
N SER A 27 -7.40 7.31 -24.59
CA SER A 27 -7.46 6.84 -25.98
C SER A 27 -6.12 6.10 -26.17
N MET A 28 -6.02 4.96 -26.81
CA MET A 28 -6.89 4.30 -27.75
C MET A 28 -6.73 2.79 -27.52
N ASN A 29 -7.82 2.04 -27.70
CA ASN A 29 -7.85 0.58 -27.86
C ASN A 29 -7.89 -0.23 -26.56
N ALA A 30 -8.99 -0.07 -25.83
CA ALA A 30 -9.45 -1.06 -24.86
C ALA A 30 -10.34 -2.10 -25.56
N GLU A 31 -9.78 -3.27 -25.85
CA GLU A 31 -10.54 -4.52 -25.91
C GLU A 31 -10.04 -5.42 -24.76
N GLU A 32 -11.00 -5.92 -23.98
CA GLU A 32 -10.87 -6.97 -22.97
C GLU A 32 -9.71 -6.86 -21.97
N MET A 33 -9.92 -6.13 -20.87
CA MET A 33 -8.96 -6.15 -19.76
C MET A 33 -9.63 -6.59 -18.46
N GLY A 34 -9.72 -7.90 -18.27
CA GLY A 34 -9.94 -8.53 -16.96
C GLY A 34 -8.79 -8.20 -15.99
N LEU A 35 -8.88 -8.72 -14.76
CA LEU A 35 -7.88 -8.58 -13.66
C LEU A 35 -6.40 -8.85 -14.04
N HIS A 36 -6.12 -9.29 -15.25
CA HIS A 36 -4.82 -9.42 -15.88
C HIS A 36 -4.11 -8.10 -16.26
N ASN A 37 -4.73 -6.93 -16.04
CA ASN A 37 -4.27 -5.67 -16.64
C ASN A 37 -4.14 -4.47 -15.68
N LEU A 38 -3.66 -4.72 -14.46
CA LEU A 38 -2.71 -3.75 -13.91
C LEU A 38 -1.47 -3.86 -14.82
N PRO A 39 -0.88 -2.76 -15.34
CA PRO A 39 0.41 -2.83 -16.04
C PRO A 39 1.33 -3.56 -15.08
N VAL A 40 1.68 -4.78 -15.48
CA VAL A 40 2.19 -5.76 -14.54
C VAL A 40 3.38 -5.10 -13.86
N VAL A 41 3.36 -5.11 -12.53
CA VAL A 41 4.52 -4.81 -11.67
C VAL A 41 5.68 -5.80 -11.96
N SER A 42 5.62 -6.57 -13.06
CA SER A 42 6.60 -7.51 -13.61
C SER A 42 7.90 -6.85 -14.04
N GLY A 43 7.96 -5.52 -14.07
CA GLY A 43 9.23 -4.80 -14.22
C GLY A 43 10.06 -4.73 -12.93
N PHE A 44 9.43 -4.87 -11.75
CA PHE A 44 10.10 -4.60 -10.46
C PHE A 44 10.54 -5.87 -9.73
N VAL A 45 9.88 -7.00 -10.00
CA VAL A 45 10.11 -8.27 -9.34
C VAL A 45 10.49 -9.32 -10.38
N LYS A 46 11.67 -9.94 -10.22
CA LYS A 46 12.23 -10.88 -11.20
C LYS A 46 11.47 -12.22 -11.25
N GLU A 47 10.90 -12.64 -10.14
CA GLU A 47 10.17 -13.90 -10.00
C GLU A 47 8.80 -13.67 -9.35
N ASN A 48 7.79 -14.39 -9.82
CA ASN A 48 6.41 -14.26 -9.33
C ASN A 48 6.16 -15.04 -8.03
N THR A 49 7.04 -14.88 -7.04
CA THR A 49 7.00 -15.58 -5.74
C THR A 49 6.82 -14.59 -4.60
N ILE A 50 6.10 -14.98 -3.54
CA ILE A 50 5.85 -14.09 -2.39
C ILE A 50 7.15 -13.53 -1.81
N ASP A 51 8.21 -14.35 -1.70
CA ASP A 51 9.51 -13.92 -1.19
C ASP A 51 10.18 -12.85 -2.06
N SER A 52 9.99 -12.90 -3.38
CA SER A 52 10.52 -11.86 -4.27
C SER A 52 9.81 -10.53 -4.06
N TYR A 53 8.50 -10.53 -3.86
CA TYR A 53 7.75 -9.32 -3.49
C TYR A 53 8.17 -8.80 -2.12
N ARG A 54 8.36 -9.69 -1.13
CA ARG A 54 8.84 -9.32 0.21
C ARG A 54 10.22 -8.67 0.16
N ASN A 55 11.12 -9.16 -0.68
CA ASN A 55 12.47 -8.60 -0.84
C ASN A 55 12.44 -7.16 -1.36
N VAL A 56 11.63 -6.91 -2.41
CA VAL A 56 11.47 -5.55 -2.97
C VAL A 56 10.84 -4.62 -1.92
N TYR A 57 9.75 -5.05 -1.30
CA TYR A 57 9.10 -4.30 -0.22
C TYR A 57 10.07 -3.96 0.92
N ASN A 58 10.83 -4.93 1.42
CA ASN A 58 11.76 -4.73 2.53
C ASN A 58 12.84 -3.70 2.17
N SER A 59 13.32 -3.70 0.92
CA SER A 59 14.28 -2.71 0.44
C SER A 59 13.69 -1.30 0.42
N GLN A 60 12.53 -1.13 -0.21
CA GLN A 60 11.83 0.15 -0.32
C GLN A 60 11.41 0.69 1.05
N HIS A 61 10.87 -0.18 1.89
CA HIS A 61 10.48 0.16 3.26
C HIS A 61 11.66 0.58 4.11
N LYS A 62 12.79 -0.12 4.02
CA LYS A 62 14.01 0.27 4.74
C LYS A 62 14.49 1.66 4.33
N GLU A 63 14.54 1.95 3.03
CA GLU A 63 14.95 3.26 2.55
C GLU A 63 14.05 4.38 3.06
N ALA A 64 12.73 4.22 2.92
CA ALA A 64 11.76 5.20 3.38
C ALA A 64 11.83 5.40 4.90
N LYS A 65 12.00 4.31 5.65
CA LYS A 65 12.17 4.35 7.11
C LYS A 65 13.46 5.05 7.53
N ASP A 66 14.60 4.76 6.88
CA ASP A 66 15.88 5.40 7.21
C ASP A 66 15.82 6.92 6.97
N ILE A 67 15.07 7.36 5.94
CA ILE A 67 14.81 8.78 5.68
C ILE A 67 13.92 9.38 6.77
N TYR A 68 12.82 8.71 7.10
CA TYR A 68 11.90 9.14 8.16
C TYR A 68 12.61 9.26 9.53
N ASP A 69 13.38 8.26 9.92
CA ASP A 69 14.09 8.23 11.19
C ASP A 69 15.15 9.34 11.29
N LYS A 70 15.82 9.68 10.18
CA LYS A 70 16.73 10.85 10.10
C LYS A 70 15.97 12.16 10.24
N PHE A 71 14.83 12.31 9.57
CA PHE A 71 13.96 13.48 9.71
C PHE A 71 13.53 13.66 11.18
N LYS A 72 13.00 12.61 11.82
CA LYS A 72 12.61 12.64 13.25
C LYS A 72 13.78 12.98 14.18
N LYS A 73 15.00 12.59 13.82
CA LYS A 73 16.21 12.94 14.58
C LYS A 73 16.51 14.44 14.50
N TYR A 74 16.41 15.06 13.32
CA TYR A 74 16.62 16.51 13.18
C TYR A 74 15.54 17.30 13.92
N GLU A 75 14.27 16.91 13.78
CA GLU A 75 13.16 17.52 14.54
C GLU A 75 13.41 17.45 16.05
N LYS A 76 13.86 16.30 16.56
CA LYS A 76 14.13 16.12 18.00
C LYS A 76 15.29 16.97 18.50
N LEU A 77 16.26 17.27 17.64
CA LEU A 77 17.42 18.11 17.97
C LEU A 77 17.10 19.61 17.90
N GLY A 78 15.94 20.00 17.33
CA GLY A 78 15.58 21.41 17.13
C GLY A 78 16.46 22.12 16.11
N ASP A 79 17.03 21.37 15.16
CA ASP A 79 17.85 21.91 14.07
C ASP A 79 16.94 22.25 12.88
N ASP A 80 16.33 23.44 12.94
CA ASP A 80 15.35 23.89 11.95
C ASP A 80 15.97 24.00 10.54
N GLU A 81 17.21 24.49 10.44
CA GLU A 81 17.90 24.62 9.15
C GLU A 81 18.19 23.24 8.52
N ALA A 82 18.68 22.28 9.33
CA ALA A 82 18.88 20.92 8.84
C ALA A 82 17.56 20.23 8.49
N THR A 83 16.50 20.46 9.26
CA THR A 83 15.16 19.91 9.02
C THR A 83 14.59 20.44 7.70
N ASP A 84 14.60 21.75 7.46
CA ASP A 84 14.10 22.35 6.22
C ASP A 84 14.88 21.86 4.99
N LYS A 85 16.21 21.80 5.10
CA LYS A 85 17.07 21.30 4.03
C LYS A 85 16.86 19.81 3.76
N PHE A 86 16.60 19.01 4.79
CA PHE A 86 16.34 17.58 4.64
C PHE A 86 14.96 17.33 4.02
N THR A 87 13.94 18.01 4.55
CA THR A 87 12.55 17.93 4.09
C THR A 87 12.42 18.33 2.63
N SER A 88 13.00 19.48 2.22
CA SER A 88 12.94 19.92 0.81
C SER A 88 13.52 18.91 -0.19
N LYS A 89 14.49 18.09 0.23
CA LYS A 89 15.08 17.03 -0.59
C LYS A 89 14.28 15.72 -0.56
N HIS A 90 13.64 15.40 0.56
CA HIS A 90 13.07 14.08 0.82
C HIS A 90 11.54 14.08 1.01
N GLN A 91 10.87 15.21 0.79
CA GLN A 91 9.42 15.36 0.93
C GLN A 91 8.63 14.22 0.27
N PRO A 92 8.90 13.82 -0.99
CA PRO A 92 8.12 12.75 -1.63
C PRO A 92 8.22 11.41 -0.89
N THR A 93 9.38 11.10 -0.31
CA THR A 93 9.59 9.87 0.46
C THR A 93 8.99 9.95 1.86
N LEU A 94 8.99 11.14 2.48
CA LEU A 94 8.33 11.37 3.77
C LEU A 94 6.81 11.22 3.64
N ASP A 95 6.22 11.85 2.62
CA ASP A 95 4.79 11.75 2.30
C ASP A 95 4.40 10.30 2.02
N PHE A 96 5.19 9.61 1.18
CA PHE A 96 5.02 8.19 0.91
C PHE A 96 5.01 7.35 2.19
N TYR A 97 5.98 7.56 3.08
CA TYR A 97 6.10 6.77 4.31
C TYR A 97 4.87 7.00 5.20
N ASP A 98 4.38 8.23 5.30
CA ASP A 98 3.19 8.56 6.08
C ASP A 98 1.91 7.98 5.49
N GLU A 99 1.72 8.08 4.17
CA GLU A 99 0.55 7.54 3.45
C GLU A 99 0.48 6.01 3.51
N THR A 100 1.62 5.33 3.53
CA THR A 100 1.70 3.86 3.51
C THR A 100 1.77 3.21 4.89
N LYS A 101 1.63 3.97 5.99
CA LYS A 101 1.61 3.44 7.36
C LYS A 101 0.56 2.35 7.58
N SER A 102 -0.62 2.49 6.97
CA SER A 102 -1.68 1.48 7.07
C SER A 102 -1.25 0.17 6.41
N ILE A 103 -0.68 0.24 5.19
CA ILE A 103 -0.18 -0.93 4.45
C ILE A 103 0.94 -1.62 5.24
N ILE A 104 1.88 -0.86 5.79
CA ILE A 104 2.98 -1.42 6.61
C ILE A 104 2.42 -2.19 7.82
N LYS A 105 1.40 -1.65 8.48
CA LYS A 105 0.75 -2.31 9.62
C LYS A 105 0.04 -3.59 9.17
N GLU A 106 -0.72 -3.52 8.09
CA GLU A 106 -1.51 -4.66 7.59
C GLU A 106 -0.61 -5.81 7.09
N VAL A 107 0.49 -5.49 6.40
CA VAL A 107 1.52 -6.49 6.02
C VAL A 107 2.08 -7.19 7.26
N LYS A 108 2.33 -6.44 8.35
CA LYS A 108 2.78 -7.04 9.61
C LYS A 108 1.72 -7.96 10.21
N ASP A 109 0.48 -7.50 10.33
CA ASP A 109 -0.63 -8.27 10.89
C ASP A 109 -0.88 -9.57 10.09
N LEU A 110 -0.74 -9.52 8.76
CA LEU A 110 -0.82 -10.71 7.90
C LEU A 110 0.33 -11.69 8.15
N ARG A 111 1.55 -11.21 8.36
CA ARG A 111 2.69 -12.09 8.68
C ARG A 111 2.53 -12.78 10.02
N ASP A 112 2.04 -12.06 11.02
CA ASP A 112 1.75 -12.62 12.34
C ASP A 112 0.70 -13.75 12.21
N LYS A 113 -0.39 -13.53 11.44
CA LYS A 113 -1.41 -14.57 11.13
C LYS A 113 -0.85 -15.74 10.33
N GLN A 114 0.05 -15.50 9.39
CA GLN A 114 0.69 -16.58 8.62
C GLN A 114 1.54 -17.47 9.53
N ASP A 115 2.26 -16.88 10.50
CA ASP A 115 3.05 -17.63 11.46
C ASP A 115 2.17 -18.48 12.38
N GLU A 116 1.04 -17.94 12.86
CA GLU A 116 0.03 -18.70 13.59
C GLU A 116 -0.50 -19.89 12.77
N ALA A 117 -0.93 -19.64 11.52
CA ALA A 117 -1.42 -20.70 10.63
C ALA A 117 -0.36 -21.77 10.32
N ARG A 118 0.93 -21.39 10.22
CA ARG A 118 2.04 -22.33 10.06
C ARG A 118 2.21 -23.23 11.29
N VAL A 119 2.08 -22.67 12.50
CA VAL A 119 2.15 -23.42 13.76
C VAL A 119 0.99 -24.41 13.87
N GLU A 120 -0.21 -24.02 13.44
CA GLU A 120 -1.40 -24.88 13.41
C GLU A 120 -1.37 -25.93 12.28
N GLY A 121 -0.47 -25.76 11.31
CA GLY A 121 -0.34 -26.65 10.15
C GLY A 121 -1.38 -26.39 9.05
N ASP A 122 -2.10 -25.27 9.09
CA ASP A 122 -3.09 -24.89 8.09
C ASP A 122 -2.44 -24.29 6.85
N LYS A 123 -1.99 -25.17 5.95
CA LYS A 123 -1.36 -24.80 4.68
C LYS A 123 -2.29 -24.06 3.71
N ALA A 124 -3.61 -24.22 3.85
CA ALA A 124 -4.56 -23.55 2.96
C ALA A 124 -4.67 -22.08 3.36
N LEU A 125 -4.83 -21.81 4.65
CA LEU A 125 -4.87 -20.47 5.21
C LEU A 125 -3.56 -19.70 4.96
N VAL A 126 -2.40 -20.34 5.11
CA VAL A 126 -1.11 -19.70 4.79
C VAL A 126 -1.07 -19.18 3.35
N LYS A 127 -1.56 -19.97 2.37
CA LYS A 127 -1.57 -19.56 0.97
C LYS A 127 -2.53 -18.41 0.69
N GLU A 128 -3.68 -18.39 1.35
CA GLU A 128 -4.65 -17.29 1.25
C GLU A 128 -4.05 -15.98 1.78
N LEU A 129 -3.45 -16.03 2.98
CA LEU A 129 -2.80 -14.88 3.60
C LEU A 129 -1.58 -14.40 2.81
N GLU A 130 -0.82 -15.28 2.17
CA GLU A 130 0.29 -14.90 1.27
C GLU A 130 -0.21 -14.22 -0.01
N ALA A 131 -1.38 -14.63 -0.53
CA ALA A 131 -1.99 -13.98 -1.69
C ALA A 131 -2.49 -12.57 -1.34
N GLU A 132 -3.07 -12.39 -0.15
CA GLU A 132 -3.48 -11.08 0.36
C GLU A 132 -2.27 -10.17 0.61
N GLU A 133 -1.22 -10.68 1.28
CA GLU A 133 0.04 -9.94 1.50
C GLU A 133 0.59 -9.47 0.15
N LYS A 134 0.64 -10.35 -0.85
CA LYS A 134 1.16 -10.02 -2.17
C LYS A 134 0.46 -8.81 -2.82
N GLN A 135 -0.86 -8.68 -2.69
CA GLN A 135 -1.58 -7.53 -3.24
C GLN A 135 -1.13 -6.22 -2.59
N LEU A 136 -0.97 -6.22 -1.27
CA LEU A 136 -0.47 -5.07 -0.52
C LEU A 136 0.97 -4.72 -0.87
N LEU A 137 1.83 -5.72 -1.08
CA LEU A 137 3.22 -5.48 -1.50
C LEU A 137 3.30 -4.87 -2.91
N ILE A 138 2.40 -5.28 -3.81
CA ILE A 138 2.25 -4.70 -5.15
C ILE A 138 1.82 -3.23 -5.04
N GLU A 139 0.80 -2.94 -4.22
CA GLU A 139 0.33 -1.58 -4.00
C GLU A 139 1.43 -0.69 -3.40
N TYR A 140 2.13 -1.17 -2.37
CA TYR A 140 3.23 -0.46 -1.74
C TYR A 140 4.33 -0.12 -2.75
N SER A 141 4.77 -1.10 -3.54
CA SER A 141 5.80 -0.88 -4.55
C SER A 141 5.33 0.06 -5.65
N TYR A 142 4.06 0.00 -6.05
CA TYR A 142 3.51 0.93 -7.04
C TYR A 142 3.58 2.36 -6.50
N GLN A 143 3.09 2.59 -5.27
CA GLN A 143 3.12 3.91 -4.64
C GLN A 143 4.56 4.43 -4.49
N TYR A 144 5.51 3.55 -4.12
CA TYR A 144 6.92 3.91 -4.01
C TYR A 144 7.49 4.43 -5.34
N ASN A 145 7.28 3.68 -6.42
CA ASN A 145 7.87 3.96 -7.72
C ASN A 145 7.25 5.17 -8.45
N GLN A 146 6.03 5.59 -8.10
CA GLN A 146 5.41 6.81 -8.66
C GLN A 146 6.10 8.11 -8.17
N ARG A 147 6.93 8.02 -7.14
CA ARG A 147 7.51 9.17 -6.42
C ARG A 147 9.03 9.26 -6.54
N GLN A 148 9.63 8.36 -7.34
CA GLN A 148 11.06 8.36 -7.73
C GLN A 148 11.22 9.08 -9.06
#